data_AF-A0A8H7QI86-F1
#
_entry.id   AF-A0A8H7QI86-F1
#
_cell.length_a   1.000
_cell.length_b   1.000
_cell.length_c   1.000
_cell.angle_alpha   90.00
_cell.angle_beta   90.00
_cell.angle_gamma   90.00
#
_symmetry.space_group_name_H-M   'P 1'
#
loop_
_entity.id
_entity.type
_entity.pdbx_description
1 polymer ?
#
loop_
_entity_poly.entity_id
_entity_poly.type
_entity_poly.pdbx_seq_one_letter_code
_entity_poly.pdbx_strand_id
1 'polypeptide(L)'
;MSTPRLLHTANLYIVWAAHTSRATITTRMGSPLRLPTHLLLSPASWRLFWSLPLPAKAFTPWWRLLHDRIGHRSWCHRIVPEKVLSPVCALCGIATEDLYHFVVDCSYKADYWKDIVSILSLQHLLPSNQAVWTALASFCSIELIELDENVLVALGAAFTTL
;
A
#
# COMPACT_ATOMS: atom_id res chain seq x y z
N MET A 1 -1.72 -0.35 47.36
CA MET A 1 -0.70 0.59 46.87
C MET A 1 -0.47 0.27 45.39
N SER A 2 -1.13 1.02 44.51
CA SER A 2 -1.15 0.75 43.07
C SER A 2 -0.55 1.94 42.36
N THR A 3 0.64 1.77 41.79
CA THR A 3 1.32 2.78 40.96
C THR A 3 0.61 2.89 39.60
N PRO A 4 0.36 4.10 39.07
CA PRO A 4 -0.51 4.27 37.92
C PRO A 4 0.25 4.04 36.60
N ARG A 5 -0.36 3.18 35.78
CA ARG A 5 0.00 2.80 34.39
C ARG A 5 -0.09 3.97 33.37
N LEU A 6 -0.11 5.22 33.83
CA LEU A 6 -0.31 6.44 33.03
C LEU A 6 1.02 7.11 32.61
N LEU A 7 2.15 6.77 33.25
CA LEU A 7 3.44 7.39 32.92
C LEU A 7 4.11 6.80 31.66
N HIS A 8 3.71 5.61 31.22
CA HIS A 8 4.30 4.95 30.05
C HIS A 8 3.78 5.52 28.71
N THR A 9 2.51 5.90 28.65
CA THR A 9 1.90 6.49 27.44
C THR A 9 2.36 7.92 27.22
N ALA A 10 2.48 8.74 28.28
CA ALA A 10 3.01 10.10 28.19
C ALA A 10 4.45 10.15 27.65
N ASN A 11 5.29 9.16 28.00
CA ASN A 11 6.68 9.10 27.55
C ASN A 11 6.79 8.80 26.03
N LEU A 12 5.92 7.95 25.49
CA LEU A 12 5.86 7.68 24.04
C LEU A 12 5.45 8.92 23.24
N TYR A 13 4.50 9.73 23.75
CA TYR A 13 4.12 10.98 23.10
C TYR A 13 5.24 12.03 23.12
N ILE A 14 5.99 12.13 24.23
CA ILE A 14 7.12 13.06 24.36
C ILE A 14 8.28 12.63 23.46
N VAL A 15 8.61 11.34 23.42
CA VAL A 15 9.67 10.78 22.55
C VAL A 15 9.30 10.94 21.07
N TRP A 16 8.03 10.72 20.70
CA TRP A 16 7.56 10.97 19.33
C TRP A 16 7.55 12.45 18.98
N ALA A 17 7.20 13.32 19.93
CA ALA A 17 7.21 14.77 19.72
C ALA A 17 8.63 15.35 19.54
N ALA A 18 9.63 14.76 20.19
CA ALA A 18 11.02 15.19 20.18
C ALA A 18 11.90 14.50 19.11
N HIS A 19 11.34 13.60 18.29
CA HIS A 19 12.10 12.94 17.24
C HIS A 19 12.57 13.96 16.19
N THR A 20 13.88 14.12 15.99
CA THR A 20 14.50 15.11 15.09
C THR A 20 14.02 14.98 13.64
N SER A 21 13.70 13.76 13.20
CA SER A 21 13.13 13.52 11.86
C SER A 21 11.60 13.50 11.85
N ARG A 22 10.89 13.92 12.91
CA ARG A 22 9.41 13.89 12.97
C ARG A 22 8.81 14.64 11.80
N ALA A 23 9.31 15.84 11.51
CA ALA A 23 8.89 16.61 10.35
C ALA A 23 8.99 15.75 9.09
N THR A 24 10.16 15.15 8.83
CA THR A 24 10.48 14.25 7.71
C THR A 24 9.62 12.97 7.64
N ILE A 25 9.32 12.35 8.79
CA ILE A 25 8.49 11.14 8.91
C ILE A 25 7.01 11.47 8.67
N THR A 26 6.58 12.66 9.10
CA THR A 26 5.21 13.17 8.89
C THR A 26 5.03 13.85 7.53
N THR A 27 6.11 14.19 6.83
CA THR A 27 6.04 14.73 5.48
C THR A 27 5.43 13.67 4.58
N ARG A 28 4.44 14.09 3.78
CA ARG A 28 3.77 13.19 2.84
C ARG A 28 4.78 12.55 1.87
N MET A 29 4.51 11.30 1.52
CA MET A 29 5.38 10.37 0.76
C MET A 29 5.73 10.80 -0.68
N GLY A 30 5.29 11.97 -1.16
CA GLY A 30 5.68 12.55 -2.45
C GLY A 30 5.24 14.01 -2.63
N SER A 31 5.59 14.59 -3.79
CA SER A 31 4.88 15.75 -4.37
C SER A 31 3.38 15.61 -4.14
N PRO A 32 2.62 16.69 -3.83
CA PRO A 32 1.23 16.52 -3.43
C PRO A 32 0.47 15.86 -4.57
N LEU A 33 0.03 14.62 -4.38
CA LEU A 33 -1.34 14.40 -4.76
C LEU A 33 -2.14 15.37 -3.88
N ARG A 34 -2.72 16.36 -4.54
CA ARG A 34 -3.81 17.15 -3.99
C ARG A 34 -4.91 16.18 -3.54
N LEU A 35 -4.80 15.62 -2.34
CA LEU A 35 -5.93 15.01 -1.66
C LEU A 35 -6.77 16.21 -1.19
N PRO A 36 -7.91 16.53 -1.85
CA PRO A 36 -9.13 15.72 -1.70
C PRO A 36 -10.17 15.74 -2.87
N THR A 37 -10.83 14.61 -3.09
CA THR A 37 -12.32 14.55 -3.16
C THR A 37 -12.74 13.41 -2.22
N HIS A 38 -12.63 13.66 -0.91
CA HIS A 38 -12.80 12.72 0.21
C HIS A 38 -12.19 11.31 0.03
N LEU A 39 -10.86 11.28 -0.16
CA LEU A 39 -9.98 10.11 0.02
C LEU A 39 -10.25 8.92 -0.92
N LEU A 40 -10.14 9.22 -2.22
CA LEU A 40 -9.81 8.36 -3.37
C LEU A 40 -10.77 7.20 -3.71
N LEU A 41 -11.38 6.57 -2.73
CA LEU A 41 -12.47 5.62 -2.86
C LEU A 41 -13.78 6.28 -2.44
N SER A 42 -14.90 5.85 -3.04
CA SER A 42 -16.23 6.32 -2.62
C SER A 42 -16.54 5.86 -1.18
N PRO A 43 -17.51 6.48 -0.47
CA PRO A 43 -17.94 5.99 0.83
C PRO A 43 -18.47 4.55 0.77
N ALA A 44 -19.04 4.13 -0.37
CA ALA A 44 -19.49 2.76 -0.58
C ALA A 44 -18.30 1.80 -0.68
N SER A 45 -17.29 2.15 -1.48
CA SER A 45 -16.05 1.38 -1.61
C SER A 45 -15.30 1.28 -0.27
N TRP A 46 -15.28 2.35 0.54
CA TRP A 46 -14.72 2.28 1.89
C TRP A 46 -15.51 1.35 2.81
N ARG A 47 -16.86 1.41 2.79
CA ARG A 47 -17.68 0.47 3.55
C ARG A 47 -17.42 -0.97 3.13
N LEU A 48 -17.30 -1.23 1.83
CA LEU A 48 -16.94 -2.53 1.27
C LEU A 48 -15.57 -2.98 1.77
N PHE A 49 -14.54 -2.13 1.69
CA PHE A 49 -13.21 -2.44 2.21
C PHE A 49 -13.28 -2.89 3.67
N TRP A 50 -13.93 -2.10 4.53
CA TRP A 50 -14.04 -2.40 5.96
C TRP A 50 -14.90 -3.63 6.27
N SER A 51 -15.78 -4.05 5.35
CA SER A 51 -16.57 -5.28 5.50
C SER A 51 -15.87 -6.54 4.99
N LEU A 52 -14.79 -6.41 4.22
CA LEU A 52 -14.09 -7.58 3.68
C LEU A 52 -13.62 -8.51 4.81
N PRO A 53 -13.81 -9.84 4.69
CA PRO A 53 -13.34 -10.82 5.67
C PRO A 53 -11.82 -11.06 5.59
N LEU A 54 -11.03 -9.98 5.64
CA LEU A 54 -9.57 -10.01 5.60
C LEU A 54 -8.98 -10.05 7.02
N PRO A 55 -7.87 -10.78 7.25
CA PRO A 55 -7.15 -10.68 8.50
C PRO A 55 -6.45 -9.31 8.61
N ALA A 56 -6.19 -8.85 9.84
CA ALA A 56 -5.55 -7.54 10.09
C ALA A 56 -4.19 -7.36 9.36
N LYS A 57 -3.45 -8.46 9.21
CA LYS A 57 -2.19 -8.53 8.45
C LYS A 57 -2.37 -8.21 6.97
N ALA A 58 -3.56 -8.47 6.42
CA ALA A 58 -3.89 -8.17 5.03
C ALA A 58 -4.43 -6.74 4.88
N PHE A 59 -5.25 -6.32 5.83
CA PHE A 59 -5.85 -4.99 5.88
C PHE A 59 -4.84 -3.85 5.94
N THR A 60 -3.84 -3.95 6.83
CA THR A 60 -2.95 -2.82 7.11
C THR A 60 -2.08 -2.45 5.90
N PRO A 61 -1.43 -3.40 5.19
CA PRO A 61 -0.69 -3.08 3.98
C PRO A 61 -1.59 -2.51 2.87
N TRP A 62 -2.78 -3.08 2.64
CA TRP A 62 -3.67 -2.57 1.59
C TRP A 62 -4.21 -1.17 1.92
N TRP A 63 -4.55 -0.91 3.18
CA TRP A 63 -4.90 0.44 3.62
C TRP A 63 -3.75 1.42 3.37
N ARG A 64 -2.50 1.02 3.65
CA ARG A 64 -1.33 1.86 3.35
C ARG A 64 -1.15 2.10 1.85
N LEU A 65 -1.42 1.10 1.00
CA LEU A 65 -1.42 1.26 -0.45
C LEU A 65 -2.40 2.36 -0.87
N LEU A 66 -3.65 2.25 -0.44
CA LEU A 66 -4.73 3.19 -0.77
C LEU A 66 -4.45 4.63 -0.32
N HIS A 67 -3.58 4.79 0.68
CA HIS A 67 -3.18 6.08 1.22
C HIS A 67 -1.82 6.59 0.72
N ASP A 68 -1.14 5.86 -0.17
CA ASP A 68 0.23 6.17 -0.58
C ASP A 68 1.16 6.30 0.65
N ARG A 69 1.14 5.23 1.46
CA ARG A 69 1.86 5.09 2.73
C ARG A 69 2.71 3.83 2.79
N ILE A 70 3.11 3.32 1.63
CA ILE A 70 4.04 2.19 1.52
C ILE A 70 5.45 2.71 1.30
N GLY A 71 6.39 2.19 2.09
CA GLY A 71 7.81 2.53 1.96
C GLY A 71 8.44 1.83 0.76
N HIS A 72 8.29 2.40 -0.43
CA HIS A 72 9.01 2.00 -1.64
C HIS A 72 10.40 2.65 -1.71
N ARG A 73 11.32 2.11 -2.51
CA ARG A 73 12.73 2.53 -2.57
C ARG A 73 12.94 4.00 -2.85
N SER A 74 12.19 4.59 -3.79
CA SER A 74 12.31 6.04 -4.07
C SER A 74 11.97 6.89 -2.85
N TRP A 75 10.96 6.50 -2.08
CA TRP A 75 10.63 7.22 -0.84
C TRP A 75 11.70 7.02 0.23
N CYS A 76 12.12 5.78 0.46
CA CYS A 76 13.13 5.47 1.46
C CYS A 76 14.46 6.17 1.15
N HIS A 77 14.88 6.23 -0.11
CA HIS A 77 16.05 6.97 -0.56
C HIS A 77 15.95 8.46 -0.21
N ARG A 78 14.76 9.05 -0.39
CA ARG A 78 14.53 10.46 -0.09
C ARG A 78 14.53 10.77 1.41
N ILE A 79 13.96 9.90 2.24
CA ILE A 79 13.77 10.16 3.68
C ILE A 79 14.94 9.67 4.53
N VAL A 80 15.61 8.59 4.12
CA VAL A 80 16.75 8.01 4.83
C VAL A 80 17.87 7.68 3.83
N PRO A 81 18.44 8.70 3.16
CA PRO A 81 19.43 8.51 2.09
C PRO A 81 20.68 7.75 2.55
N GLU A 82 21.03 7.85 3.83
CA GLU A 82 22.18 7.13 4.41
C GLU A 82 21.98 5.61 4.47
N LYS A 83 20.73 5.14 4.52
CA LYS A 83 20.39 3.70 4.55
C LYS A 83 19.96 3.16 3.20
N VAL A 84 19.35 4.00 2.37
CA VAL A 84 18.90 3.63 1.02
C VAL A 84 19.61 4.53 0.03
N LEU A 85 20.72 4.03 -0.51
CA LEU A 85 21.66 4.83 -1.32
C LEU A 85 21.15 5.11 -2.75
N SER A 86 20.13 4.39 -3.21
CA SER A 86 19.59 4.52 -4.57
C SER A 86 18.06 4.34 -4.57
N PRO A 87 17.32 5.10 -5.40
CA PRO A 87 15.87 4.95 -5.56
C PRO A 87 15.50 3.80 -6.52
N VAL A 88 16.48 3.14 -7.13
CA VAL A 88 16.28 2.00 -8.04
C VAL A 88 15.70 0.80 -7.29
N CYS A 89 14.81 0.07 -7.96
CA CYS A 89 14.18 -1.14 -7.45
C CYS A 89 15.23 -2.15 -6.97
N ALA A 90 15.02 -2.68 -5.76
CA ALA A 90 15.91 -3.67 -5.17
C ALA A 90 15.86 -5.02 -5.88
N LEU A 91 14.74 -5.32 -6.53
CA LEU A 91 14.47 -6.61 -7.14
C LEU A 91 14.96 -6.65 -8.58
N CYS A 92 14.53 -5.70 -9.41
CA CYS A 92 14.92 -5.70 -10.82
C CYS A 92 16.23 -4.96 -11.10
N GLY A 93 16.62 -3.98 -10.28
CA GLY A 93 17.84 -3.19 -10.50
C GLY A 93 17.81 -2.28 -11.74
N ILE A 94 16.68 -2.15 -12.43
CA ILE A 94 16.58 -1.46 -13.74
C ILE A 94 15.94 -0.08 -13.60
N ALA A 95 14.75 -0.02 -12.98
CA ALA A 95 13.94 1.19 -12.93
C ALA A 95 13.95 1.84 -11.53
N THR A 96 13.70 3.14 -11.48
CA THR A 96 13.38 3.85 -10.23
C THR A 96 12.05 3.31 -9.70
N GLU A 97 12.01 2.94 -8.42
CA GLU A 97 10.83 2.28 -7.84
C GLU A 97 9.95 3.28 -7.11
N ASP A 98 8.88 3.68 -7.79
CA ASP A 98 7.72 4.35 -7.21
C ASP A 98 6.68 3.33 -6.71
N LEU A 99 5.52 3.79 -6.26
CA LEU A 99 4.46 2.92 -5.73
C LEU A 99 3.92 1.95 -6.79
N TYR A 100 3.73 2.40 -8.03
CA TYR A 100 3.24 1.55 -9.13
C TYR A 100 4.25 0.44 -9.44
N HIS A 101 5.53 0.79 -9.47
CA HIS A 101 6.61 -0.18 -9.69
C HIS A 101 6.81 -1.16 -8.54
N PHE A 102 6.66 -0.69 -7.30
CA PHE A 102 6.69 -1.53 -6.11
C PHE A 102 5.59 -2.60 -6.15
N VAL A 103 4.38 -2.25 -6.61
CA VAL A 103 3.23 -3.17 -6.58
C VAL A 103 3.15 -4.06 -7.81
N VAL A 104 3.24 -3.52 -9.04
CA VAL A 104 2.91 -4.29 -10.26
C VAL A 104 3.92 -4.17 -11.42
N ASP A 105 4.67 -3.07 -11.54
CA ASP A 105 5.46 -2.82 -12.78
C ASP A 105 6.82 -3.53 -12.80
N CYS A 106 7.39 -3.81 -11.62
CA CYS A 106 8.62 -4.59 -11.52
C CYS A 106 8.42 -5.96 -12.18
N SER A 107 9.34 -6.41 -13.05
CA SER A 107 9.21 -7.68 -13.79
C SER A 107 8.93 -8.88 -12.88
N TYR A 108 9.62 -8.96 -11.74
CA TYR A 108 9.41 -10.01 -10.73
C TYR A 108 8.02 -9.94 -10.08
N LYS A 109 7.48 -8.73 -9.89
CA LYS A 109 6.13 -8.53 -9.34
C LYS A 109 5.06 -8.78 -10.40
N ALA A 110 5.31 -8.41 -11.65
CA ALA A 110 4.46 -8.73 -12.78
C ALA A 110 4.31 -10.25 -12.93
N ASP A 111 5.41 -11.01 -12.84
CA ASP A 111 5.36 -12.47 -12.91
C ASP A 111 4.63 -13.08 -11.71
N TYR A 112 4.88 -12.58 -10.50
CA TYR A 112 4.09 -12.94 -9.31
C TYR A 112 2.59 -12.75 -9.53
N TRP A 113 2.17 -11.60 -10.07
CA TRP A 113 0.77 -11.32 -10.31
C TRP A 113 0.17 -12.19 -11.41
N LYS A 114 0.93 -12.50 -12.47
CA LYS A 114 0.48 -13.46 -13.50
C LYS A 114 0.20 -14.83 -12.88
N ASP A 115 1.06 -15.31 -11.99
CA ASP A 115 0.87 -16.58 -11.31
C ASP A 115 -0.37 -16.56 -10.41
N ILE A 116 -0.54 -15.51 -9.60
CA ILE A 116 -1.73 -15.34 -8.75
C ILE A 116 -3.01 -15.29 -9.58
N VAL A 117 -3.04 -14.48 -10.63
CA VAL A 117 -4.18 -14.35 -11.53
C VAL A 117 -4.49 -15.68 -12.20
N SER A 118 -3.46 -16.46 -12.55
CA SER A 118 -3.62 -17.80 -13.12
C SER A 118 -4.23 -18.79 -12.12
N ILE A 119 -3.68 -18.86 -10.91
CA ILE A 119 -4.14 -19.76 -9.84
C ILE A 119 -5.59 -19.48 -9.46
N LEU A 120 -5.98 -18.20 -9.45
CA LEU A 120 -7.34 -17.77 -9.09
C LEU A 120 -8.31 -17.79 -10.27
N SER A 121 -7.87 -18.18 -11.48
CA SER A 121 -8.67 -18.14 -12.71
C SER A 121 -9.26 -16.76 -13.03
N LEU A 122 -8.48 -15.69 -12.80
CA LEU A 122 -8.89 -14.30 -12.99
C LEU A 122 -8.35 -13.67 -14.29
N GLN A 123 -7.83 -14.47 -15.22
CA GLN A 123 -7.11 -13.95 -16.40
C GLN A 123 -7.98 -13.04 -17.28
N HIS A 124 -9.27 -13.36 -17.40
CA HIS A 124 -10.23 -12.55 -18.14
C HIS A 124 -10.53 -11.20 -17.48
N LEU A 125 -10.42 -11.13 -16.15
CA LEU A 125 -10.76 -9.95 -15.36
C LEU A 125 -9.54 -9.05 -15.13
N LEU A 126 -8.36 -9.66 -14.98
CA LEU A 126 -7.11 -8.98 -14.64
C LEU A 126 -6.01 -9.33 -15.66
N PRO A 127 -6.17 -8.97 -16.95
CA PRO A 127 -5.29 -9.43 -18.02
C PRO A 127 -3.89 -8.77 -18.03
N SER A 128 -3.66 -7.76 -17.19
CA SER A 128 -2.41 -6.99 -17.18
C SER A 128 -2.07 -6.42 -15.81
N ASN A 129 -0.82 -5.98 -15.65
CA ASN A 129 -0.35 -5.26 -14.46
C ASN A 129 -1.21 -4.03 -14.17
N GLN A 130 -1.62 -3.31 -15.21
CA GLN A 130 -2.50 -2.15 -15.07
C GLN A 130 -3.89 -2.53 -14.54
N ALA A 131 -4.43 -3.68 -14.97
CA ALA A 131 -5.72 -4.18 -14.48
C ALA A 131 -5.62 -4.57 -12.99
N VAL A 132 -4.56 -5.27 -12.59
CA VAL A 132 -4.29 -5.59 -11.17
C VAL A 132 -4.14 -4.33 -10.33
N TRP A 133 -3.37 -3.35 -10.80
CA TRP A 133 -3.23 -2.07 -10.11
C TRP A 133 -4.57 -1.35 -9.96
N THR A 134 -5.37 -1.32 -11.03
CA THR A 134 -6.69 -0.68 -11.03
C THR A 134 -7.61 -1.37 -10.02
N ALA A 135 -7.63 -2.70 -9.99
CA ALA A 135 -8.38 -3.48 -9.03
C ALA A 135 -7.97 -3.17 -7.57
N LEU A 136 -6.67 -3.14 -7.28
CA LEU A 136 -6.16 -2.86 -5.93
C LEU A 136 -6.40 -1.40 -5.49
N ALA A 137 -6.34 -0.44 -6.42
CA ALA A 137 -6.42 0.98 -6.10
C ALA A 137 -7.86 1.55 -6.13
N SER A 138 -8.78 0.89 -6.84
CA SER A 138 -10.14 1.40 -7.06
C SER A 138 -11.28 0.42 -6.72
N PHE A 139 -10.97 -0.87 -6.54
CA PHE A 139 -11.95 -1.97 -6.42
C PHE A 139 -12.81 -2.21 -7.66
N CYS A 140 -12.38 -1.68 -8.80
CA CYS A 140 -13.03 -1.87 -10.09
C CYS A 140 -12.10 -2.52 -11.10
N SER A 141 -12.67 -3.12 -12.14
CA SER A 141 -11.95 -3.49 -13.36
C SER A 141 -11.51 -2.24 -14.13
N ILE A 142 -10.74 -2.43 -15.21
CA ILE A 142 -10.32 -1.34 -16.09
C ILE A 142 -11.52 -0.69 -16.82
N GLU A 143 -12.61 -1.42 -17.00
CA GLU A 143 -13.90 -0.94 -17.52
C GLU A 143 -14.78 -0.28 -16.44
N LEU A 144 -14.24 -0.06 -15.24
CA LEU A 144 -14.93 0.57 -14.10
C LEU A 144 -16.10 -0.26 -13.54
N ILE A 145 -16.09 -1.58 -13.74
CA ILE A 145 -17.05 -2.51 -13.15
C ILE A 145 -16.58 -2.87 -11.73
N GLU A 146 -17.45 -2.76 -10.74
CA GLU A 146 -17.13 -3.16 -9.35
C GLU A 146 -16.79 -4.65 -9.28
N LEU A 147 -15.72 -4.97 -8.56
CA LEU A 147 -15.27 -6.34 -8.38
C LEU A 147 -16.05 -7.02 -7.25
N ASP A 148 -16.32 -8.31 -7.44
CA ASP A 148 -16.94 -9.14 -6.43
C ASP A 148 -16.09 -9.22 -5.14
N GLU A 149 -16.76 -9.36 -4.00
CA GLU A 149 -16.11 -9.46 -2.68
C GLU A 149 -15.03 -10.54 -2.65
N ASN A 150 -15.28 -11.72 -3.24
CA ASN A 150 -14.33 -12.82 -3.23
C ASN A 150 -13.05 -12.48 -4.01
N VAL A 151 -13.19 -11.74 -5.12
CA VAL A 151 -12.05 -11.27 -5.91
C VAL A 151 -11.23 -10.27 -5.10
N LEU A 152 -11.90 -9.33 -4.41
CA LEU A 152 -11.21 -8.35 -3.55
C LEU A 152 -10.50 -9.03 -2.38
N VAL A 153 -11.14 -10.00 -1.72
CA VAL A 153 -10.51 -10.77 -0.63
C VAL A 153 -9.26 -11.50 -1.14
N ALA A 154 -9.35 -12.16 -2.30
CA ALA A 154 -8.22 -12.87 -2.88
C ALA A 154 -7.07 -11.92 -3.25
N LEU A 155 -7.37 -10.77 -3.86
CA LEU A 155 -6.39 -9.74 -4.18
C LEU A 155 -5.73 -9.15 -2.94
N GLY A 156 -6.51 -8.85 -1.90
CA GLY A 156 -5.98 -8.34 -0.63
C GLY A 156 -5.07 -9.35 0.06
N ALA A 157 -5.45 -10.62 0.07
CA ALA A 157 -4.63 -11.69 0.61
C ALA A 157 -3.31 -11.82 -0.18
N ALA A 158 -3.39 -11.87 -1.51
CA ALA A 158 -2.22 -11.94 -2.39
C ALA A 158 -1.27 -10.76 -2.17
N PHE A 159 -1.79 -9.53 -2.21
CA PHE A 159 -1.01 -8.31 -2.03
C PHE A 159 -0.13 -8.33 -0.77
N THR A 160 -0.60 -8.98 0.30
CA THR A 160 0.16 -9.00 1.57
C THR A 160 1.24 -10.08 1.65
N THR A 161 1.36 -10.87 0.61
CA THR A 161 2.45 -11.82 0.40
C THR A 161 3.48 -11.32 -0.63
N LEU A 162 3.29 -10.11 -1.15
CA LEU A 162 4.19 -9.42 -2.08
C LEU A 162 5.51 -9.05 -1.41
#